data_AF-A0A7S4AGJ3-F1
#
_entry.id   AF-A0A7S4AGJ3-F1
#
_cell.length_a   1.000
_cell.length_b   1.000
_cell.length_c   1.000
_cell.angle_alpha   90.00
_cell.angle_beta   90.00
_cell.angle_gamma   90.00
#
_symmetry.space_group_name_H-M   'P 1'
#
loop_
_entity.id
_entity.type
_entity.pdbx_description
1 polymer ?
#
loop_
_entity_poly.entity_id
_entity_poly.type
_entity_poly.pdbx_seq_one_letter_code
_entity_poly.pdbx_strand_id
1 'polypeptide(L)'
;MQTNNDNERAGTATTKVHLVGNSVGGHLAAHIAMRRPDLVSSICLLNPTPVWGSKLVGWNGHLPAPIIPKTIGRYLFDRIRDLKTIDKFLESVYSTKEAYTEELMQQIRGATLGNGGHAAFASIMWSAPLQSSSADNSSTNFQNCLRNLPSDLDVFLVFGQDDPWCKPAFAKNMLKALEERRRDIDVGTSSIVPTTKQQHKRESVQRYVQITNAGHCPNHEAPKAVGHLVRAWVNAKDDGRHKGRLSFVVAVKKNSSVDANRDHDHQAMPMPTTSMSFAEEWAEHTVVELDGDDIPLSLTDRIFTTFM
;
A
#
# COMPACT_ATOMS: atom_id res chain seq x y z
N MET A 1 54.32 -22.29 -18.30
CA MET A 1 53.49 -21.07 -18.30
C MET A 1 52.06 -21.48 -17.97
N GLN A 2 51.69 -21.39 -16.69
CA GLN A 2 50.31 -21.47 -16.23
C GLN A 2 49.68 -20.10 -16.47
N THR A 3 48.69 -20.02 -17.35
CA THR A 3 47.86 -18.82 -17.50
C THR A 3 46.65 -18.96 -16.58
N ASN A 4 46.65 -18.19 -15.50
CA ASN A 4 45.51 -17.99 -14.62
C ASN A 4 44.35 -17.39 -15.42
N ASN A 5 43.25 -18.12 -15.54
CA ASN A 5 41.97 -17.65 -16.07
C ASN A 5 40.93 -17.59 -14.94
N ASP A 6 41.25 -16.92 -13.85
CA ASP A 6 40.35 -16.72 -12.70
C ASP A 6 39.64 -15.36 -12.75
N ASN A 7 39.24 -14.88 -13.93
CA ASN A 7 38.63 -13.55 -14.06
C ASN A 7 37.32 -13.49 -14.86
N GLU A 8 36.49 -14.54 -14.78
CA GLU A 8 35.13 -14.49 -15.30
C GLU A 8 34.09 -14.92 -14.25
N ARG A 9 33.12 -14.02 -14.03
CA ARG A 9 31.92 -14.09 -13.16
C ARG A 9 32.04 -13.59 -11.72
N ALA A 10 32.51 -12.36 -11.55
CA ALA A 10 31.83 -11.48 -10.60
C ALA A 10 30.47 -11.08 -11.21
N GLY A 11 29.43 -11.88 -10.96
CA GLY A 11 28.07 -11.54 -11.37
C GLY A 11 27.69 -10.18 -10.78
N THR A 12 27.31 -9.22 -11.63
CA THR A 12 26.77 -7.94 -11.17
C THR A 12 25.57 -8.23 -10.27
N ALA A 13 25.71 -8.02 -8.96
CA ALA A 13 24.63 -8.21 -8.02
C ALA A 13 23.45 -7.35 -8.47
N THR A 14 22.35 -7.99 -8.88
CA THR A 14 21.14 -7.29 -9.32
C THR A 14 20.61 -6.48 -8.16
N THR A 15 20.60 -5.16 -8.30
CA THR A 15 20.04 -4.26 -7.29
C THR A 15 18.54 -4.54 -7.17
N LYS A 16 18.12 -5.04 -6.00
CA LYS A 16 16.71 -5.22 -5.69
C LYS A 16 16.02 -3.87 -5.49
N VAL A 17 14.72 -3.80 -5.79
CA VAL A 17 13.89 -2.60 -5.65
C VAL A 17 12.86 -2.73 -4.55
N HIS A 18 12.42 -1.60 -4.01
CA HIS A 18 11.26 -1.53 -3.13
C HIS A 18 10.03 -1.17 -3.97
N LEU A 19 8.93 -1.90 -3.78
CA LEU A 19 7.67 -1.59 -4.47
C LEU A 19 6.74 -0.87 -3.51
N VAL A 20 6.19 0.26 -3.95
CA VAL A 20 5.15 1.00 -3.21
C VAL A 20 3.92 1.07 -4.09
N GLY A 21 2.79 0.56 -3.62
CA GLY A 21 1.57 0.47 -4.41
C GLY A 21 0.35 0.88 -3.61
N ASN A 22 -0.39 1.87 -4.12
CA ASN A 22 -1.72 2.21 -3.60
C ASN A 22 -2.81 1.36 -4.28
N SER A 23 -3.78 0.87 -3.52
CA SER A 23 -4.98 0.19 -4.03
C SER A 23 -4.58 -0.99 -4.92
N VAL A 24 -4.99 -0.98 -6.19
CA VAL A 24 -4.63 -2.04 -7.16
C VAL A 24 -3.12 -2.16 -7.32
N GLY A 25 -2.39 -1.05 -7.23
CA GLY A 25 -0.93 -1.05 -7.27
C GLY A 25 -0.32 -1.90 -6.15
N GLY A 26 -0.97 -1.97 -4.98
CA GLY A 26 -0.57 -2.85 -3.88
C GLY A 26 -0.81 -4.32 -4.21
N HIS A 27 -1.96 -4.63 -4.82
CA HIS A 27 -2.26 -5.99 -5.32
C HIS A 27 -1.19 -6.46 -6.32
N LEU A 28 -0.85 -5.59 -7.27
CA LEU A 28 0.18 -5.83 -8.27
C LEU A 28 1.57 -5.98 -7.65
N ALA A 29 1.94 -5.13 -6.69
CA ALA A 29 3.22 -5.19 -6.00
C ALA A 29 3.47 -6.55 -5.33
N ALA A 30 2.46 -7.10 -4.63
CA ALA A 30 2.58 -8.43 -4.03
C ALA A 30 2.75 -9.53 -5.09
N HIS A 31 2.03 -9.46 -6.21
CA HIS A 31 2.14 -10.44 -7.28
C HIS A 31 3.47 -10.37 -8.03
N ILE A 32 4.03 -9.16 -8.21
CA ILE A 32 5.38 -8.98 -8.75
C ILE A 32 6.40 -9.59 -7.77
N ALA A 33 6.28 -9.31 -6.47
CA ALA A 33 7.19 -9.85 -5.46
C ALA A 33 7.14 -11.38 -5.35
N MET A 34 5.96 -11.99 -5.51
CA MET A 34 5.83 -13.44 -5.62
C MET A 34 6.51 -14.01 -6.87
N ARG A 35 6.35 -13.36 -8.03
CA ARG A 35 6.85 -13.88 -9.31
C ARG A 35 8.33 -13.61 -9.54
N ARG A 36 8.85 -12.51 -9.02
CA ARG A 36 10.22 -12.03 -9.19
C ARG A 36 10.86 -11.65 -7.85
N PRO A 37 10.97 -12.60 -6.91
CA PRO A 37 11.56 -12.35 -5.60
C PRO A 37 13.06 -11.99 -5.67
N ASP A 38 13.71 -12.35 -6.78
CA ASP A 38 15.07 -11.97 -7.14
C ASP A 38 15.24 -10.46 -7.35
N LEU A 39 14.17 -9.74 -7.70
CA LEU A 39 14.19 -8.31 -7.98
C LEU A 39 13.62 -7.43 -6.86
N VAL A 40 12.91 -8.01 -5.88
CA VAL A 40 12.18 -7.21 -4.87
C VAL A 40 12.81 -7.36 -3.50
N SER A 41 13.09 -6.23 -2.85
CA SER A 41 13.66 -6.17 -1.48
C SER A 41 12.57 -6.07 -0.42
N SER A 42 11.56 -5.22 -0.62
CA SER A 42 10.38 -5.14 0.24
C SER A 42 9.21 -4.52 -0.50
N ILE A 43 8.02 -4.65 0.08
CA ILE A 43 6.80 -4.04 -0.46
C ILE A 43 6.14 -3.15 0.60
N CYS A 44 5.61 -2.00 0.17
CA CYS A 44 4.77 -1.10 0.94
C CYS A 44 3.42 -0.97 0.23
N LEU A 45 2.36 -1.38 0.90
CA LEU A 45 1.02 -1.50 0.36
C LEU A 45 0.15 -0.44 1.03
N LEU A 46 -0.20 0.60 0.27
CA LEU A 46 -1.08 1.67 0.73
C LEU A 46 -2.52 1.29 0.36
N ASN A 47 -3.43 1.21 1.33
CA ASN A 47 -4.84 0.83 1.14
C ASN A 47 -5.07 -0.24 0.04
N PRO A 48 -4.31 -1.35 0.02
CA PRO A 48 -4.35 -2.29 -1.09
C PRO A 48 -5.74 -2.91 -1.24
N THR A 49 -6.27 -2.91 -2.46
CA THR A 49 -7.51 -3.62 -2.76
C THR A 49 -7.21 -5.09 -3.09
N PRO A 50 -7.99 -6.05 -2.59
CA PRO A 50 -7.82 -7.46 -2.95
C PRO A 50 -8.46 -7.82 -4.30
N VAL A 51 -9.06 -6.84 -5.00
CA VAL A 51 -9.86 -7.08 -6.20
C VAL A 51 -9.29 -6.33 -7.40
N TRP A 52 -9.07 -7.06 -8.50
CA TRP A 52 -8.76 -6.51 -9.81
C TRP A 52 -9.42 -7.34 -10.92
N GLY A 53 -9.78 -6.67 -12.02
CA GLY A 53 -10.34 -7.30 -13.21
C GLY A 53 -11.85 -7.53 -13.14
N SER A 54 -12.42 -7.87 -14.30
CA SER A 54 -13.86 -8.00 -14.47
C SER A 54 -14.35 -9.41 -14.12
N LYS A 55 -15.39 -9.51 -13.29
CA LYS A 55 -16.08 -10.78 -12.95
C LYS A 55 -17.32 -10.97 -13.82
N LEU A 56 -17.20 -10.78 -15.14
CA LEU A 56 -18.32 -11.04 -16.04
C LEU A 56 -18.67 -12.54 -16.00
N VAL A 57 -19.94 -12.83 -15.68
CA VAL A 57 -20.44 -14.20 -15.57
C VAL A 57 -20.23 -14.93 -16.90
N GLY A 58 -19.53 -16.07 -16.86
CA GLY A 58 -19.22 -16.87 -18.04
C GLY A 58 -17.98 -16.43 -18.84
N TRP A 59 -17.24 -15.42 -18.38
CA TRP A 59 -16.01 -14.98 -19.03
C TRP A 59 -14.84 -14.91 -18.06
N ASN A 60 -13.76 -15.63 -18.38
CA ASN A 60 -12.57 -15.74 -17.55
C ASN A 60 -11.48 -14.69 -17.89
N GLY A 61 -11.84 -13.67 -18.68
CA GLY A 61 -10.94 -12.60 -19.10
C GLY A 61 -9.89 -12.98 -20.16
N HIS A 62 -9.96 -14.18 -20.74
CA HIS A 62 -9.14 -14.53 -21.90
C HIS A 62 -9.68 -13.86 -23.16
N LEU A 63 -8.76 -13.48 -24.04
CA LEU A 63 -9.11 -12.93 -25.35
C LEU A 63 -9.69 -14.04 -26.26
N PRO A 64 -10.62 -13.68 -27.17
CA PRO A 64 -11.14 -12.34 -27.42
C PRO A 64 -12.13 -11.88 -26.33
N ALA A 65 -12.11 -10.58 -26.01
CA ALA A 65 -13.08 -9.98 -25.10
C ALA A 65 -14.51 -10.09 -25.64
N PRO A 66 -15.55 -10.09 -24.77
CA PRO A 66 -16.94 -10.09 -25.18
C PRO A 66 -17.22 -8.97 -26.17
N ILE A 67 -18.00 -9.25 -27.21
CA ILE A 67 -18.37 -8.28 -28.23
C ILE A 67 -19.33 -7.27 -27.59
N ILE A 68 -18.78 -6.13 -27.16
CA ILE A 68 -19.56 -4.99 -26.69
C ILE A 68 -19.66 -3.98 -27.83
N PRO A 69 -20.87 -3.50 -28.19
CA PRO A 69 -21.04 -2.45 -29.18
C PRO A 69 -20.13 -1.25 -28.88
N LYS A 70 -19.34 -0.81 -29.87
CA LYS A 70 -18.39 0.30 -29.73
C LYS A 70 -19.03 1.57 -29.14
N THR A 71 -20.30 1.80 -29.42
CA THR A 71 -21.10 2.91 -28.89
C THR A 71 -21.30 2.81 -27.37
N ILE A 72 -21.56 1.62 -26.84
CA ILE A 72 -21.71 1.37 -25.40
C ILE A 72 -20.36 1.52 -24.69
N GLY A 73 -19.30 0.94 -25.24
CA GLY A 73 -17.95 1.07 -24.69
C GLY A 73 -17.48 2.53 -24.63
N ARG A 74 -17.72 3.30 -25.70
CA ARG A 74 -17.42 4.75 -25.74
C ARG A 74 -18.28 5.53 -24.75
N TYR A 75 -19.57 5.23 -24.64
CA TYR A 75 -20.45 5.86 -23.66
C TYR A 75 -19.95 5.64 -22.23
N LEU A 76 -19.60 4.40 -21.85
CA LEU A 76 -19.06 4.11 -20.52
C LEU A 76 -17.73 4.83 -20.25
N PHE A 77 -16.85 4.84 -21.24
CA PHE A 77 -15.58 5.57 -21.14
C PHE A 77 -15.78 7.08 -20.96
N ASP A 78 -16.65 7.70 -21.76
CA ASP A 78 -16.96 9.12 -21.65
C ASP A 78 -17.67 9.47 -20.33
N ARG A 79 -18.47 8.55 -19.77
CA ARG A 79 -19.09 8.72 -18.45
C ARG A 79 -18.08 8.70 -17.31
N ILE A 80 -17.15 7.75 -17.29
CA ILE A 80 -16.18 7.60 -16.18
C ILE A 80 -15.21 8.79 -16.11
N ARG A 81 -14.88 9.39 -17.25
CA ARG A 81 -14.01 10.58 -17.31
C ARG A 81 -14.75 11.92 -17.22
N ASP A 82 -16.07 11.91 -17.09
CA ASP A 82 -16.85 13.12 -16.86
C ASP A 82 -16.51 13.70 -15.49
N LEU A 83 -16.34 15.03 -15.41
CA LEU A 83 -15.91 15.68 -14.17
C LEU A 83 -16.91 15.45 -13.03
N LYS A 84 -18.22 15.40 -13.32
CA LYS A 84 -19.24 15.09 -12.31
C LYS A 84 -19.16 13.66 -11.79
N THR A 85 -18.71 12.73 -12.64
CA THR A 85 -18.48 11.33 -12.24
C THR A 85 -17.22 11.23 -11.40
N ILE A 86 -16.14 11.92 -11.79
CA ILE A 86 -14.89 12.01 -11.02
C ILE A 86 -15.14 12.62 -9.64
N ASP A 87 -15.88 13.72 -9.57
CA ASP A 87 -16.30 14.37 -8.31
C ASP A 87 -16.99 13.38 -7.37
N LYS A 88 -17.98 12.63 -7.87
CA LYS A 88 -18.66 11.57 -7.09
C LYS A 88 -17.73 10.46 -6.65
N PHE A 89 -16.77 10.05 -7.48
CA PHE A 89 -15.79 9.05 -7.08
C PHE A 89 -14.89 9.57 -5.97
N LEU A 90 -14.36 10.79 -6.09
CA LEU A 90 -13.52 11.42 -5.08
C LEU A 90 -14.30 11.64 -3.77
N GLU A 91 -15.52 12.17 -3.84
CA GLU A 91 -16.44 12.31 -2.70
C GLU A 91 -16.70 10.96 -2.00
N SER A 92 -16.71 9.86 -2.75
CA SER A 92 -16.93 8.52 -2.19
C SER A 92 -15.70 7.87 -1.58
N VAL A 93 -14.49 8.45 -1.71
CA VAL A 93 -13.24 7.81 -1.26
C VAL A 93 -12.32 8.67 -0.41
N TYR A 94 -12.44 9.98 -0.49
CA TYR A 94 -11.68 10.91 0.34
C TYR A 94 -12.36 11.08 1.70
N SER A 95 -11.58 11.24 2.76
CA SER A 95 -12.08 11.52 4.12
C SER A 95 -12.76 12.89 4.21
N THR A 96 -12.22 13.87 3.48
CA THR A 96 -12.64 15.26 3.51
C THR A 96 -12.74 15.83 2.11
N LYS A 97 -13.74 16.69 1.87
CA LYS A 97 -13.99 17.27 0.54
C LYS A 97 -12.93 18.29 0.15
N GLU A 98 -12.38 18.97 1.13
CA GLU A 98 -11.34 19.99 0.99
C GLU A 98 -10.02 19.40 0.49
N ALA A 99 -9.84 18.08 0.60
CA ALA A 99 -8.63 17.38 0.18
C ALA A 99 -8.52 17.17 -1.35
N TYR A 100 -9.54 17.47 -2.14
CA TYR A 100 -9.44 17.48 -3.61
C TYR A 100 -10.00 18.75 -4.25
N THR A 101 -9.41 19.13 -5.37
CA THR A 101 -9.72 20.38 -6.08
C THR A 101 -10.24 20.10 -7.48
N GLU A 102 -10.84 21.12 -8.10
CA GLU A 102 -11.18 21.04 -9.53
C GLU A 102 -9.94 20.79 -10.41
N GLU A 103 -8.78 21.35 -10.03
CA GLU A 103 -7.53 21.10 -10.71
C GLU A 103 -7.16 19.61 -10.71
N LEU A 104 -7.26 18.93 -9.56
CA LEU A 104 -7.04 17.49 -9.47
C LEU A 104 -8.00 16.72 -10.40
N MET A 105 -9.28 17.08 -10.40
CA MET A 105 -10.27 16.43 -11.27
C MET A 105 -9.92 16.60 -12.75
N GLN A 106 -9.42 17.77 -13.14
CA GLN A 106 -8.94 18.03 -14.49
C GLN A 106 -7.68 17.22 -14.81
N GLN A 107 -6.75 17.06 -13.87
CA GLN A 107 -5.56 16.20 -14.05
C GLN A 107 -5.93 14.72 -14.22
N ILE A 108 -6.84 14.20 -13.39
CA ILE A 108 -7.38 12.84 -13.50
C ILE A 108 -8.03 12.64 -14.87
N ARG A 109 -8.91 13.56 -15.28
CA ARG A 109 -9.52 13.54 -16.61
C ARG A 109 -8.44 13.60 -17.69
N GLY A 110 -7.43 14.45 -17.54
CA GLY A 110 -6.30 14.62 -18.46
C GLY A 110 -5.58 13.30 -18.75
N ALA A 111 -5.34 12.47 -17.73
CA ALA A 111 -4.73 11.15 -17.88
C ALA A 111 -5.54 10.21 -18.80
N THR A 112 -6.85 10.44 -18.94
CA THR A 112 -7.73 9.65 -19.82
C THR A 112 -7.79 10.18 -21.26
N LEU A 113 -7.33 11.41 -21.53
CA LEU A 113 -7.49 12.04 -22.84
C LEU A 113 -6.48 11.54 -23.89
N GLY A 114 -5.33 11.02 -23.44
CA GLY A 114 -4.31 10.46 -24.32
C GLY A 114 -4.63 9.07 -24.86
N ASN A 115 -3.86 8.61 -25.84
CA ASN A 115 -4.03 7.30 -26.49
C ASN A 115 -3.99 6.11 -25.50
N GLY A 116 -3.28 6.26 -24.37
CA GLY A 116 -3.22 5.25 -23.31
C GLY A 116 -4.48 5.14 -22.45
N GLY A 117 -5.31 6.19 -22.36
CA GLY A 117 -6.44 6.24 -21.43
C GLY A 117 -7.54 5.22 -21.74
N HIS A 118 -7.92 5.12 -23.02
CA HIS A 118 -8.88 4.10 -23.48
C HIS A 118 -8.33 2.69 -23.30
N ALA A 119 -7.03 2.47 -23.55
CA ALA A 119 -6.39 1.17 -23.38
C ALA A 119 -6.35 0.75 -21.90
N ALA A 120 -6.07 1.68 -20.99
CA ALA A 120 -6.10 1.44 -19.54
C ALA A 120 -7.52 1.10 -19.05
N PHE A 121 -8.52 1.90 -19.44
CA PHE A 121 -9.93 1.59 -19.14
C PHE A 121 -10.31 0.20 -19.68
N ALA A 122 -9.89 -0.10 -20.91
CA ALA A 122 -10.14 -1.39 -21.49
C ALA A 122 -9.50 -2.53 -20.71
N SER A 123 -8.26 -2.35 -20.25
CA SER A 123 -7.60 -3.37 -19.43
C SER A 123 -8.34 -3.62 -18.11
N ILE A 124 -8.93 -2.61 -17.47
CA ILE A 124 -9.70 -2.79 -16.23
C ILE A 124 -10.96 -3.63 -16.50
N MET A 125 -11.68 -3.30 -17.56
CA MET A 125 -12.96 -3.95 -17.90
C MET A 125 -12.77 -5.33 -18.53
N TRP A 126 -11.64 -5.56 -19.18
CA TRP A 126 -11.44 -6.73 -20.05
C TRP A 126 -10.21 -7.57 -19.74
N SER A 127 -9.49 -7.31 -18.65
CA SER A 127 -8.49 -8.26 -18.16
C SER A 127 -9.12 -9.32 -17.26
N ALA A 128 -8.61 -10.54 -17.37
CA ALA A 128 -8.84 -11.57 -16.38
C ALA A 128 -8.50 -11.04 -14.98
N PRO A 129 -9.26 -11.43 -13.95
CA PRO A 129 -8.85 -11.21 -12.57
C PRO A 129 -7.43 -11.73 -12.38
N LEU A 130 -6.61 -10.97 -11.65
CA LEU A 130 -5.21 -11.33 -11.45
C LEU A 130 -5.15 -12.65 -10.65
N GLN A 131 -4.93 -13.80 -11.30
CA GLN A 131 -4.91 -15.12 -10.67
C GLN A 131 -3.55 -15.41 -9.98
N SER A 132 -3.60 -15.90 -8.74
CA SER A 132 -2.50 -16.69 -8.14
C SER A 132 -2.66 -18.13 -8.62
N SER A 133 -1.55 -18.79 -8.92
CA SER A 133 -1.48 -20.06 -9.66
C SER A 133 -2.05 -21.29 -8.94
N SER A 134 -2.87 -21.13 -7.88
CA SER A 134 -3.43 -22.22 -7.08
C SER A 134 -4.93 -22.37 -7.34
N ALA A 135 -5.35 -23.59 -7.69
CA ALA A 135 -6.71 -23.99 -8.05
C ALA A 135 -7.73 -23.97 -6.88
N ASP A 136 -7.48 -23.22 -5.81
CA ASP A 136 -8.35 -23.18 -4.64
C ASP A 136 -9.19 -21.90 -4.61
N ASN A 137 -10.50 -22.08 -4.75
CA ASN A 137 -11.49 -21.01 -4.88
C ASN A 137 -11.96 -20.45 -3.52
N SER A 138 -11.43 -20.93 -2.39
CA SER A 138 -11.99 -20.62 -1.06
C SER A 138 -11.25 -19.55 -0.26
N SER A 139 -10.09 -19.07 -0.70
CA SER A 139 -9.42 -17.92 -0.07
C SER A 139 -9.15 -16.87 -1.14
N THR A 140 -9.63 -15.65 -0.87
CA THR A 140 -9.46 -14.52 -1.77
C THR A 140 -8.00 -14.42 -2.18
N ASN A 141 -7.78 -14.50 -3.48
CA ASN A 141 -6.50 -14.63 -4.15
C ASN A 141 -5.38 -13.75 -3.57
N PHE A 142 -5.72 -12.55 -3.10
CA PHE A 142 -4.75 -11.65 -2.51
C PHE A 142 -4.17 -12.13 -1.17
N GLN A 143 -4.99 -12.67 -0.27
CA GLN A 143 -4.55 -13.22 1.02
C GLN A 143 -3.66 -14.44 0.79
N ASN A 144 -4.03 -15.31 -0.15
CA ASN A 144 -3.15 -16.41 -0.57
C ASN A 144 -1.83 -15.90 -1.13
N CYS A 145 -1.87 -14.85 -1.95
CA CYS A 145 -0.67 -14.21 -2.46
C CYS A 145 0.23 -13.72 -1.30
N LEU A 146 -0.33 -12.98 -0.33
CA LEU A 146 0.39 -12.50 0.85
C LEU A 146 0.95 -13.65 1.71
N ARG A 147 0.17 -14.72 1.90
CA ARG A 147 0.60 -15.90 2.67
C ARG A 147 1.78 -16.63 2.02
N ASN A 148 1.84 -16.61 0.69
CA ASN A 148 2.85 -17.32 -0.10
C ASN A 148 4.01 -16.42 -0.59
N LEU A 149 4.13 -15.20 -0.07
CA LEU A 149 5.28 -14.34 -0.36
C LEU A 149 6.60 -14.99 0.15
N PRO A 150 7.75 -14.74 -0.52
CA PRO A 150 9.05 -15.27 -0.13
C PRO A 150 9.36 -15.03 1.35
N SER A 151 9.93 -15.99 2.07
CA SER A 151 10.02 -15.95 3.54
C SER A 151 10.82 -14.77 4.12
N ASP A 152 11.72 -14.18 3.34
CA ASP A 152 12.60 -13.07 3.71
C ASP A 152 12.06 -11.68 3.27
N LEU A 153 10.91 -11.64 2.59
CA LEU A 153 10.34 -10.41 2.05
C LEU A 153 9.59 -9.61 3.13
N ASP A 154 10.05 -8.41 3.42
CA ASP A 154 9.37 -7.51 4.34
C ASP A 154 8.12 -6.88 3.71
N VAL A 155 7.04 -6.77 4.49
CA VAL A 155 5.74 -6.23 4.07
C VAL A 155 5.29 -5.12 5.00
N PHE A 156 5.02 -3.94 4.45
CA PHE A 156 4.49 -2.80 5.18
C PHE A 156 3.09 -2.44 4.67
N LEU A 157 2.12 -2.46 5.57
CA LEU A 157 0.74 -2.07 5.29
C LEU A 157 0.49 -0.67 5.85
N VAL A 158 -0.05 0.22 5.03
CA VAL A 158 -0.45 1.57 5.42
C VAL A 158 -1.89 1.77 5.01
N PHE A 159 -2.75 2.17 5.94
CA PHE A 159 -4.16 2.41 5.66
C PHE A 159 -4.57 3.81 6.11
N GLY A 160 -5.36 4.49 5.28
CA GLY A 160 -6.20 5.58 5.76
C GLY A 160 -7.28 5.03 6.69
N GLN A 161 -7.44 5.63 7.87
CA GLN A 161 -8.41 5.19 8.88
C GLN A 161 -9.86 5.25 8.34
N ASP A 162 -10.14 6.21 7.47
CA ASP A 162 -11.47 6.54 6.99
C ASP A 162 -11.74 5.98 5.59
N ASP A 163 -10.92 5.03 5.11
CA ASP A 163 -11.11 4.41 3.79
C ASP A 163 -12.45 3.66 3.67
N PRO A 164 -13.37 4.12 2.82
CA PRO A 164 -14.68 3.49 2.66
C PRO A 164 -14.65 2.26 1.75
N TRP A 165 -13.61 2.12 0.91
CA TRP A 165 -13.47 1.05 -0.07
C TRP A 165 -12.70 -0.15 0.49
N CYS A 166 -11.52 0.08 1.08
CA CYS A 166 -10.71 -0.97 1.70
C CYS A 166 -10.87 -0.95 3.22
N LYS A 167 -12.10 -1.22 3.67
CA LYS A 167 -12.50 -1.23 5.08
C LYS A 167 -11.55 -2.03 5.99
N PRO A 168 -11.53 -1.74 7.31
CA PRO A 168 -10.65 -2.41 8.29
C PRO A 168 -10.68 -3.95 8.26
N ALA A 169 -11.80 -4.56 7.86
CA ALA A 169 -11.92 -6.00 7.61
C ALA A 169 -10.84 -6.54 6.65
N PHE A 170 -10.57 -5.84 5.55
CA PHE A 170 -9.56 -6.25 4.58
C PHE A 170 -8.16 -6.22 5.19
N ALA A 171 -7.81 -5.14 5.90
CA ALA A 171 -6.55 -5.03 6.61
C ALA A 171 -6.36 -6.18 7.61
N LYS A 172 -7.39 -6.51 8.39
CA LYS A 172 -7.35 -7.64 9.34
C LYS A 172 -7.12 -8.98 8.65
N ASN A 173 -7.81 -9.23 7.54
CA ASN A 173 -7.62 -10.46 6.76
C ASN A 173 -6.22 -10.54 6.13
N MET A 174 -5.65 -9.42 5.68
CA MET A 174 -4.28 -9.36 5.18
C MET A 174 -3.26 -9.65 6.29
N LEU A 175 -3.43 -9.06 7.47
CA LEU A 175 -2.58 -9.32 8.63
C LEU A 175 -2.66 -10.78 9.09
N LYS A 176 -3.86 -11.37 9.11
CA LYS A 176 -4.03 -12.79 9.39
C LYS A 176 -3.24 -13.67 8.41
N ALA A 177 -3.32 -13.39 7.11
CA ALA A 177 -2.59 -14.13 6.09
C ALA A 177 -1.06 -13.98 6.22
N LEU A 178 -0.60 -12.78 6.57
CA LEU A 178 0.81 -12.51 6.80
C LEU A 178 1.32 -13.18 8.10
N GLU A 179 0.52 -13.23 9.16
CA GLU A 179 0.86 -13.95 10.39
C GLU A 179 0.84 -15.48 10.19
N GLU A 180 -0.07 -16.00 9.38
CA GLU A 180 -0.04 -17.40 8.93
C GLU A 180 1.24 -17.71 8.15
N ARG A 181 1.66 -16.82 7.25
CA ARG A 181 2.95 -16.95 6.55
C ARG A 181 4.12 -17.03 7.51
N ARG A 182 4.16 -16.14 8.51
CA ARG A 182 5.21 -16.14 9.53
C ARG A 182 5.25 -17.48 10.27
N ARG A 183 4.09 -17.98 10.72
CA ARG A 183 3.98 -19.30 11.37
C ARG A 183 4.45 -20.45 10.48
N ASP A 184 4.01 -20.49 9.22
CA ASP A 184 4.40 -21.54 8.25
C ASP A 184 5.92 -21.54 7.98
N ILE A 185 6.55 -20.36 7.99
CA ILE A 185 8.00 -20.22 7.92
C ILE A 185 8.63 -20.84 9.16
N ASP A 186 8.16 -20.51 10.37
CA ASP A 186 8.72 -20.96 11.64
C ASP A 186 8.70 -22.49 11.79
N VAL A 187 7.59 -23.14 11.45
CA VAL A 187 7.45 -24.60 11.52
C VAL A 187 8.03 -25.35 10.32
N GLY A 188 8.53 -24.65 9.30
CA GLY A 188 9.18 -25.24 8.13
C GLY A 188 8.22 -25.91 7.13
N THR A 189 6.93 -25.57 7.15
CA THR A 189 5.87 -26.15 6.30
C THR A 189 5.58 -25.34 5.03
N SER A 190 6.27 -24.21 4.82
CA SER A 190 6.10 -23.39 3.62
C SER A 190 6.39 -24.19 2.34
N SER A 191 5.35 -24.43 1.53
CA SER A 191 5.36 -25.43 0.47
C SER A 191 5.97 -24.99 -0.86
N ILE A 192 6.51 -23.76 -0.97
CA ILE A 192 6.82 -23.15 -2.29
C ILE A 192 8.32 -22.86 -2.51
N VAL A 193 9.19 -22.88 -1.49
CA VAL A 193 10.63 -22.64 -1.69
C VAL A 193 11.50 -23.61 -0.86
N PRO A 194 12.43 -24.37 -1.49
CA PRO A 194 13.35 -25.21 -0.75
C PRO A 194 14.26 -24.35 0.12
N THR A 195 14.21 -24.55 1.43
CA THR A 195 15.17 -23.97 2.36
C THR A 195 16.51 -24.69 2.21
N THR A 196 17.47 -24.09 1.51
CA THR A 196 18.86 -24.50 1.60
C THR A 196 19.34 -24.34 3.04
N LYS A 197 19.63 -25.47 3.69
CA LYS A 197 20.16 -25.56 5.05
C LYS A 197 21.40 -24.65 5.18
N GLN A 198 21.44 -23.82 6.23
CA GLN A 198 22.58 -23.00 6.70
C GLN A 198 22.82 -21.60 6.13
N GLN A 199 21.80 -20.87 5.65
CA GLN A 199 21.87 -19.40 5.70
C GLN A 199 21.06 -18.91 6.89
N HIS A 200 21.61 -17.98 7.68
CA HIS A 200 20.92 -17.30 8.78
C HIS A 200 19.51 -16.93 8.32
N LYS A 201 18.51 -17.64 8.85
CA LYS A 201 17.12 -17.51 8.44
C LYS A 201 16.63 -16.15 8.89
N ARG A 202 16.69 -15.17 7.98
CA ARG A 202 16.12 -13.84 8.18
C ARG A 202 14.61 -14.00 8.26
N GLU A 203 14.04 -13.69 9.41
CA GLU A 203 12.58 -13.58 9.58
C GLU A 203 12.08 -12.39 8.75
N SER A 204 10.93 -12.47 8.10
CA SER A 204 10.33 -11.29 7.43
C SER A 204 9.74 -10.33 8.46
N VAL A 205 9.91 -9.03 8.25
CA VAL A 205 9.20 -8.01 9.03
C VAL A 205 7.87 -7.69 8.41
N GLN A 206 6.84 -7.66 9.25
CA GLN A 206 5.51 -7.22 8.90
C GLN A 206 5.13 -6.05 9.79
N ARG A 207 4.59 -4.99 9.18
CA ARG A 207 4.20 -3.75 9.88
C ARG A 207 2.87 -3.27 9.35
N TYR A 208 2.07 -2.70 10.24
CA TYR A 208 0.79 -2.10 9.90
C TYR A 208 0.62 -0.77 10.62
N VAL A 209 0.29 0.26 9.85
CA VAL A 209 -0.02 1.58 10.39
C VAL A 209 -1.30 2.12 9.79
N GLN A 210 -2.07 2.83 10.62
CA GLN A 210 -3.18 3.65 10.22
C GLN A 210 -2.80 5.13 10.27
N ILE A 211 -3.34 5.90 9.33
CA ILE A 211 -3.25 7.36 9.29
C ILE A 211 -4.66 7.90 9.54
N THR A 212 -4.85 8.63 10.63
CA THR A 212 -6.16 9.26 10.95
C THR A 212 -6.48 10.35 9.93
N ASN A 213 -7.78 10.64 9.70
CA ASN A 213 -8.25 11.70 8.81
C ASN A 213 -7.85 11.50 7.32
N ALA A 214 -7.60 10.26 6.91
CA ALA A 214 -7.25 9.91 5.54
C ALA A 214 -8.14 8.78 5.03
N GLY A 215 -8.65 8.93 3.80
CA GLY A 215 -9.46 7.95 3.10
C GLY A 215 -8.64 6.95 2.27
N HIS A 216 -9.14 6.64 1.07
CA HIS A 216 -8.55 5.63 0.18
C HIS A 216 -7.24 6.10 -0.48
N CYS A 217 -6.99 7.40 -0.56
CA CYS A 217 -5.82 7.98 -1.22
C CYS A 217 -4.90 8.66 -0.20
N PRO A 218 -4.37 7.95 0.83
CA PRO A 218 -3.60 8.60 1.88
C PRO A 218 -2.33 9.28 1.37
N ASN A 219 -1.78 8.84 0.23
CA ASN A 219 -0.63 9.49 -0.39
C ASN A 219 -0.94 10.87 -0.98
N HIS A 220 -2.21 11.21 -1.18
CA HIS A 220 -2.67 12.52 -1.61
C HIS A 220 -3.33 13.30 -0.46
N GLU A 221 -4.09 12.62 0.41
CA GLU A 221 -4.77 13.22 1.57
C GLU A 221 -3.79 13.56 2.71
N ALA A 222 -2.79 12.69 2.93
CA ALA A 222 -1.78 12.84 3.98
C ALA A 222 -0.34 12.67 3.42
N PRO A 223 0.07 13.46 2.40
CA PRO A 223 1.28 13.22 1.63
C PRO A 223 2.55 13.26 2.49
N LYS A 224 2.58 14.08 3.54
CA LYS A 224 3.70 14.18 4.49
C LYS A 224 3.80 12.95 5.39
N ALA A 225 2.67 12.48 5.92
CA ALA A 225 2.60 11.28 6.74
C ALA A 225 3.05 10.06 5.91
N VAL A 226 2.45 9.86 4.73
CA VAL A 226 2.85 8.77 3.83
C VAL A 226 4.30 8.89 3.41
N GLY A 227 4.76 10.10 3.04
CA GLY A 227 6.14 10.36 2.67
C GLY A 227 7.13 9.97 3.77
N HIS A 228 6.83 10.30 5.03
CA HIS A 228 7.62 9.90 6.18
C HIS A 228 7.65 8.39 6.36
N LEU A 229 6.49 7.73 6.35
CA LEU A 229 6.36 6.29 6.53
C LEU A 229 7.13 5.52 5.44
N VAL A 230 6.90 5.87 4.17
CA VAL A 230 7.57 5.24 3.03
C VAL A 230 9.07 5.51 3.08
N ARG A 231 9.50 6.74 3.39
CA ARG A 231 10.93 7.08 3.50
C ARG A 231 11.61 6.32 4.64
N ALA A 232 10.95 6.21 5.79
CA ALA A 232 11.46 5.45 6.94
C ALA A 232 11.59 3.97 6.57
N TRP A 233 10.56 3.39 5.93
CA TRP A 233 10.57 2.01 5.48
C TRP A 233 11.67 1.71 4.46
N VAL A 234 11.74 2.49 3.39
CA VAL A 234 12.71 2.29 2.28
C VAL A 234 14.15 2.47 2.76
N ASN A 235 14.42 3.49 3.58
CA ASN A 235 15.78 3.75 4.09
C ASN A 235 16.20 2.85 5.25
N ALA A 236 15.25 2.17 5.90
CA ALA A 236 15.59 1.22 6.94
C ALA A 236 16.41 0.09 6.33
N LYS A 237 17.66 -0.06 6.81
CA LYS A 237 18.43 -1.27 6.58
C LYS A 237 17.66 -2.46 7.13
N ASP A 238 17.88 -3.63 6.56
CA ASP A 238 17.22 -4.87 6.96
C ASP A 238 17.25 -5.07 8.49
N ASP A 239 18.43 -4.96 9.12
CA ASP A 239 18.59 -5.03 10.58
C ASP A 239 17.76 -4.00 11.37
N GLY A 240 17.52 -2.83 10.79
CA GLY A 240 16.73 -1.76 11.39
C GLY A 240 15.23 -2.07 11.41
N ARG A 241 14.73 -2.74 10.37
CA ARG A 241 13.34 -3.24 10.34
C ARG A 241 13.15 -4.39 11.34
N HIS A 242 14.10 -5.32 11.41
CA HIS A 242 14.03 -6.52 12.28
C HIS A 242 14.07 -6.21 13.77
N LYS A 243 14.97 -5.34 14.21
CA LYS A 243 15.21 -5.10 15.65
C LYS A 243 14.20 -4.15 16.32
N GLY A 244 13.05 -3.90 15.69
CA GLY A 244 12.04 -2.96 16.20
C GLY A 244 12.56 -1.52 16.35
N ARG A 245 13.69 -1.19 15.69
CA ARG A 245 14.32 0.15 15.78
C ARG A 245 13.65 1.18 14.88
N LEU A 246 12.78 0.72 13.99
CA LEU A 246 12.02 1.57 13.09
C LEU A 246 10.78 2.09 13.82
N SER A 247 10.83 3.35 14.24
CA SER A 247 9.68 4.05 14.84
C SER A 247 8.91 4.77 13.74
N PHE A 248 7.64 4.41 13.55
CA PHE A 248 6.72 5.09 12.64
C PHE A 248 5.80 6.08 13.35
N VAL A 249 5.56 5.85 14.64
CA VAL A 249 4.76 6.73 15.49
C VAL A 249 5.65 7.89 15.93
N VAL A 250 5.20 9.10 15.67
CA VAL A 250 5.79 10.31 16.25
C VAL A 250 5.17 10.48 17.63
N ALA A 251 5.95 10.34 18.69
CA ALA A 251 5.47 10.64 20.03
C ALA A 251 5.04 12.12 20.08
N VAL A 252 3.74 12.37 20.26
CA VAL A 252 3.24 13.72 20.56
C VAL A 252 3.81 14.08 21.92
N LYS A 253 4.87 14.90 21.96
CA LYS A 253 5.28 15.54 23.20
C LYS A 253 4.12 16.43 23.63
N LYS A 254 3.37 16.01 24.65
CA LYS A 254 2.50 16.91 25.40
C LYS A 254 3.39 18.02 25.94
N ASN A 255 3.23 19.24 25.44
CA ASN A 255 3.74 20.40 26.14
C ASN A 255 2.98 20.46 27.46
N SER A 256 3.63 20.04 28.54
CA SER A 256 3.16 20.23 29.90
C SER A 256 3.05 21.73 30.15
N SER A 257 1.84 22.15 30.52
CA SER A 257 1.46 23.51 30.88
C SER A 257 2.12 23.98 32.18
N VAL A 258 2.63 25.22 32.12
CA VAL A 258 2.40 26.33 33.08
C VAL A 258 3.14 26.33 34.43
N ASP A 259 4.06 27.30 34.59
CA ASP A 259 4.08 28.41 35.59
C ASP A 259 5.53 28.92 35.75
N ALA A 260 5.90 30.18 35.45
CA ALA A 260 5.62 31.46 36.11
C ALA A 260 6.94 32.07 36.60
N ASN A 261 7.36 33.20 36.01
CA ASN A 261 7.54 34.51 36.66
C ASN A 261 8.65 35.35 35.98
N ARG A 262 8.41 36.66 36.06
CA ARG A 262 9.02 37.87 35.49
C ARG A 262 10.56 37.92 35.38
N ASP A 263 11.05 38.62 34.36
CA ASP A 263 11.64 39.96 34.54
C ASP A 263 11.72 40.77 33.24
N HIS A 264 11.54 42.09 33.40
CA HIS A 264 11.62 43.12 32.36
C HIS A 264 13.06 43.31 31.88
N ASP A 265 13.28 43.38 30.57
CA ASP A 265 14.18 44.39 29.98
C ASP A 265 14.02 44.53 28.46
N HIS A 266 14.41 45.71 27.97
CA HIS A 266 14.12 46.28 26.65
C HIS A 266 14.81 45.63 25.43
N GLN A 267 14.19 45.87 24.26
CA GLN A 267 14.76 45.91 22.90
C GLN A 267 15.06 44.59 22.15
N ALA A 268 14.13 44.21 21.27
CA ALA A 268 14.27 44.16 19.80
C ALA A 268 12.99 43.52 19.23
N MET A 269 12.38 44.12 18.20
CA MET A 269 11.26 43.51 17.49
C MET A 269 11.78 42.33 16.65
N PRO A 270 11.40 41.06 16.92
CA PRO A 270 11.71 39.98 16.01
C PRO A 270 10.74 40.06 14.82
N MET A 271 11.30 40.03 13.61
CA MET A 271 10.57 39.72 12.38
C MET A 271 9.82 38.39 12.57
N PRO A 272 8.57 38.24 12.09
CA PRO A 272 7.90 36.95 12.18
C PRO A 272 8.51 35.99 11.16
N THR A 273 9.58 35.29 11.55
CA THR A 273 10.00 34.05 10.90
C THR A 273 9.32 32.90 11.62
N THR A 274 8.00 32.78 11.46
CA THR A 274 7.26 31.57 11.83
C THR A 274 7.52 30.52 10.76
N SER A 275 8.73 29.95 10.74
CA SER A 275 8.86 28.59 10.22
C SER A 275 8.19 27.69 11.25
N MET A 276 6.93 27.29 10.99
CA MET A 276 6.30 26.22 11.75
C MET A 276 7.28 25.05 11.81
N SER A 277 7.48 24.50 13.00
CA SER A 277 8.23 23.27 13.14
C SER A 277 7.55 22.18 12.29
N PHE A 278 8.34 21.23 11.79
CA PHE A 278 7.81 20.07 11.08
C PHE A 278 6.66 19.43 11.90
N ALA A 279 6.77 19.34 13.23
CA ALA A 279 5.71 18.83 14.09
C ALA A 279 4.41 19.69 14.16
N GLU A 280 4.48 21.00 13.95
CA GLU A 280 3.31 21.89 13.90
C GLU A 280 2.56 21.80 12.56
N GLU A 281 3.27 21.48 11.47
CA GLU A 281 2.69 21.15 10.16
C GLU A 281 1.93 19.80 10.15
N TRP A 282 2.06 19.01 11.22
CA TRP A 282 1.66 17.60 11.32
C TRP A 282 0.41 17.37 12.17
N ALA A 283 -0.15 18.41 12.79
CA ALA A 283 -1.17 18.27 13.83
C ALA A 283 -2.49 17.61 13.37
N GLU A 284 -2.80 17.61 12.06
CA GLU A 284 -4.06 17.05 11.55
C GLU A 284 -4.06 15.51 11.41
N HIS A 285 -2.90 14.88 11.25
CA HIS A 285 -2.82 13.44 10.96
C HIS A 285 -1.97 12.72 12.00
N THR A 286 -2.59 11.81 12.74
CA THR A 286 -1.91 10.92 13.69
C THR A 286 -1.62 9.58 13.02
N VAL A 287 -0.37 9.10 13.17
CA VAL A 287 0.02 7.75 12.76
C VAL A 287 -0.13 6.82 13.96
N VAL A 288 -0.87 5.74 13.78
CA VAL A 288 -1.07 4.71 14.80
C VAL A 288 -0.56 3.39 14.26
N GLU A 289 0.44 2.81 14.94
CA GLU A 289 0.87 1.44 14.68
C GLU A 289 -0.04 0.49 15.47
N LEU A 290 -0.59 -0.51 14.78
CA LEU A 290 -1.58 -1.43 15.35
C LEU A 290 -1.19 -2.87 15.02
N ASP A 291 -1.46 -3.79 15.95
CA ASP A 291 -1.48 -5.21 15.65
C ASP A 291 -2.84 -5.63 15.08
N GLY A 292 -2.91 -6.82 14.45
CA GLY A 292 -4.13 -7.28 13.77
C GLY A 292 -5.34 -7.45 14.69
N ASP A 293 -5.10 -7.68 15.99
CA ASP A 293 -6.16 -7.79 16.99
C ASP A 293 -6.68 -6.42 17.46
N ASP A 294 -5.86 -5.37 17.34
CA ASP A 294 -6.21 -3.99 17.75
C ASP A 294 -7.02 -3.23 16.69
N ILE A 295 -7.18 -3.80 15.48
CA ILE A 295 -7.96 -3.16 14.41
C ILE A 295 -9.44 -3.09 14.80
N PRO A 296 -10.02 -1.89 14.95
CA PRO A 296 -11.43 -1.74 15.28
C PRO A 296 -12.30 -2.17 14.10
N LEU A 297 -13.24 -3.10 14.35
CA LEU A 297 -14.22 -3.56 13.35
C LEU A 297 -15.62 -3.09 13.71
N SER A 298 -16.30 -2.44 12.77
CA SER A 298 -17.72 -2.14 12.89
C SER A 298 -18.56 -3.42 12.89
N LEU A 299 -19.83 -3.33 13.31
CA LEU A 299 -20.75 -4.47 13.25
C LEU A 299 -20.89 -5.01 11.81
N THR A 300 -20.93 -4.12 10.83
CA THR A 300 -21.02 -4.52 9.41
C THR A 300 -19.75 -5.23 8.92
N ASP A 301 -18.57 -4.77 9.35
CA ASP A 301 -17.30 -5.42 9.03
C ASP A 301 -17.23 -6.83 9.62
N ARG A 302 -17.67 -6.98 10.88
CA ARG A 302 -17.69 -8.29 11.57
C ARG A 302 -18.57 -9.31 10.86
N ILE A 303 -19.72 -8.89 10.37
CA ILE A 303 -20.61 -9.74 9.57
C ILE A 303 -19.88 -10.14 8.27
N PHE A 304 -19.31 -9.16 7.54
CA PHE A 304 -18.64 -9.40 6.27
C PHE A 304 -17.41 -10.33 6.40
N THR A 305 -16.63 -10.22 7.49
CA THR A 305 -15.48 -11.09 7.77
C THR A 305 -15.84 -12.50 8.21
N THR A 306 -17.09 -12.75 8.64
CA THR A 306 -17.53 -14.09 9.07
C THR A 306 -17.98 -14.94 7.88
N PHE A 307 -18.33 -14.31 6.75
CA PHE A 307 -18.91 -14.95 5.57
C PHE A 307 -17.99 -14.95 4.32
N MET A 308 -16.78 -14.39 4.42
CA MET A 308 -15.70 -14.48 3.41
C MET A 308 -14.48 -15.17 4.00
#